data_AF-A0A5E4K526-F1
#
_entry.id   AF-A0A5E4K526-F1
#
_cell.length_a   1.000
_cell.length_b   1.000
_cell.length_c   1.000
_cell.angle_alpha   90.00
_cell.angle_beta   90.00
_cell.angle_gamma   90.00
#
_symmetry.space_group_name_H-M   'P 1'
#
loop_
_entity.id
_entity.type
_entity.pdbx_description
1 polymer ?
#
loop_
_entity_poly.entity_id
_entity_poly.type
_entity_poly.pdbx_seq_one_letter_code
_entity_poly.pdbx_strand_id
1 'polypeptide(L)'
;MIGIIQKATQIYREYGSIELDFIAEKFGVTIYEALSTEKIKEVYFPDLKAIAIVPNLDFRERNYLIAHALGHHLLHRIGLYQDYINLHENGLLGSLEIGRSELARKEREADLFAAYFLIPEERLNPILAEDWFRESPNQITTLAEEFQVPEELARKRLEFKNIFTLNNYSVC
;
A
#
# COMPACT_ATOMS: atom_id res chain seq x y z
N MET A 1 0.45 12.76 3.06
CA MET A 1 -0.60 11.91 2.45
C MET A 1 -0.95 12.29 1.01
N ILE A 2 -1.28 13.55 0.67
CA ILE A 2 -1.61 13.95 -0.73
C ILE A 2 -0.50 13.57 -1.72
N GLY A 3 0.77 13.77 -1.37
CA GLY A 3 1.90 13.36 -2.22
C GLY A 3 2.00 11.85 -2.47
N ILE A 4 1.50 11.01 -1.54
CA ILE A 4 1.46 9.55 -1.71
C ILE A 4 0.42 9.17 -2.76
N ILE A 5 -0.77 9.77 -2.66
CA ILE A 5 -1.85 9.58 -3.64
C ILE A 5 -1.39 10.01 -5.02
N GLN A 6 -0.81 11.21 -5.14
CA GLN A 6 -0.28 11.72 -6.41
C GLN A 6 0.76 10.77 -7.01
N LYS A 7 1.65 10.23 -6.19
CA LYS A 7 2.66 9.26 -6.63
C LYS A 7 2.05 7.94 -7.10
N ALA A 8 1.11 7.38 -6.33
CA ALA A 8 0.38 6.16 -6.71
C ALA A 8 -0.36 6.35 -8.05
N THR A 9 -1.08 7.47 -8.20
CA THR A 9 -1.80 7.81 -9.43
C THR A 9 -0.87 8.03 -10.61
N GLN A 10 0.26 8.72 -10.41
CA GLN A 10 1.25 8.93 -11.46
C GLN A 10 1.79 7.59 -11.98
N ILE A 11 2.22 6.71 -11.08
CA ILE A 11 2.77 5.40 -11.44
C ILE A 11 1.70 4.54 -12.12
N TYR A 12 0.48 4.54 -11.61
CA TYR A 12 -0.65 3.85 -12.25
C TYR A 12 -0.88 4.34 -13.68
N ARG A 13 -0.88 5.65 -13.92
CA ARG A 13 -1.08 6.20 -15.28
C ARG A 13 0.06 5.86 -16.23
N GLU A 14 1.28 5.73 -15.72
CA GLU A 14 2.46 5.47 -16.54
C GLU A 14 2.61 3.98 -16.88
N TYR A 15 2.32 3.09 -15.93
CA TYR A 15 2.62 1.66 -16.06
C TYR A 15 1.42 0.73 -15.88
N GLY A 16 0.27 1.24 -15.45
CA GLY A 16 -0.85 0.42 -14.97
C GLY A 16 -0.56 -0.23 -13.62
N SER A 17 -1.30 -1.29 -13.29
CA SER A 17 -1.20 -2.02 -12.02
C SER A 17 -1.28 -3.54 -12.17
N ILE A 18 -1.18 -4.07 -13.40
CA ILE A 18 -1.33 -5.50 -13.70
C ILE A 18 0.03 -6.21 -13.61
N GLU A 19 1.07 -5.68 -14.27
CA GLU A 19 2.38 -6.33 -14.36
C GLU A 19 3.32 -5.88 -13.24
N LEU A 20 2.99 -6.21 -11.99
CA LEU A 20 3.73 -5.71 -10.81
C LEU A 20 5.21 -6.11 -10.79
N ASP A 21 5.57 -7.26 -11.33
CA ASP A 21 6.96 -7.70 -11.46
C ASP A 21 7.76 -6.74 -12.38
N PHE A 22 7.18 -6.36 -13.52
CA PHE A 22 7.76 -5.38 -14.43
C PHE A 22 7.86 -4.00 -13.79
N ILE A 23 6.82 -3.58 -13.05
CA ILE A 23 6.80 -2.29 -12.37
C ILE A 23 7.87 -2.24 -11.28
N ALA A 24 8.03 -3.31 -10.49
CA ALA A 24 9.10 -3.41 -9.50
C ALA A 24 10.48 -3.30 -10.16
N GLU A 25 10.70 -3.99 -11.28
CA GLU A 25 11.94 -3.91 -12.05
C GLU A 25 12.23 -2.46 -12.52
N LYS A 26 11.21 -1.72 -12.98
CA LYS A 26 11.37 -0.30 -13.36
C LYS A 26 11.85 0.59 -12.23
N PHE A 27 11.50 0.25 -10.99
CA PHE A 27 11.99 0.95 -9.81
C PHE A 27 13.29 0.36 -9.24
N GLY A 28 13.90 -0.60 -9.94
CA GLY A 28 15.13 -1.25 -9.53
C GLY A 28 14.94 -2.14 -8.30
N VAL A 29 13.74 -2.70 -8.14
CA VAL A 29 13.37 -3.62 -7.07
C VAL A 29 13.26 -5.02 -7.64
N THR A 30 13.93 -5.98 -7.00
CA THR A 30 13.82 -7.39 -7.39
C THR A 30 12.86 -8.13 -6.47
N ILE A 31 11.98 -8.95 -7.03
CA ILE A 31 11.05 -9.78 -6.28
C ILE A 31 11.61 -11.20 -6.24
N TYR A 32 11.68 -11.79 -5.05
CA TYR A 32 12.11 -13.16 -4.83
C TYR A 32 11.05 -13.92 -4.07
N GLU A 33 10.81 -15.16 -4.47
CA GLU A 33 10.02 -16.08 -3.66
C GLU A 33 10.92 -16.70 -2.58
N ALA A 34 10.50 -16.58 -1.32
CA ALA A 34 11.22 -17.12 -0.19
C ALA A 34 10.26 -17.85 0.75
N LEU A 35 10.69 -19.02 1.23
CA LEU A 35 9.97 -19.72 2.28
C LEU A 35 10.01 -18.87 3.56
N SER A 36 8.85 -18.64 4.14
CA SER A 36 8.70 -17.90 5.39
C SER A 36 7.88 -18.72 6.38
N THR A 37 7.98 -18.35 7.66
CA THR A 37 7.05 -18.83 8.68
C THR A 37 5.62 -18.35 8.34
N GLU A 38 4.60 -19.12 8.71
CA GLU A 38 3.19 -18.88 8.34
C GLU A 38 2.66 -17.46 8.60
N LYS A 39 3.34 -16.67 9.46
CA LYS A 39 2.90 -15.34 9.89
C LYS A 39 3.42 -14.18 9.05
N ILE A 40 4.54 -14.33 8.34
CA ILE A 40 5.15 -13.24 7.57
C ILE A 40 5.08 -13.61 6.09
N LYS A 41 4.20 -12.95 5.35
CA LYS A 41 3.98 -13.25 3.93
C LYS A 41 4.83 -12.41 2.97
N GLU A 42 5.31 -11.26 3.44
CA GLU A 42 6.10 -10.31 2.66
C GLU A 42 7.12 -9.60 3.56
N VAL A 43 8.32 -9.34 3.02
CA VAL A 43 9.35 -8.49 3.63
C VAL A 43 10.08 -7.69 2.54
N TYR A 44 10.09 -6.38 2.69
CA TYR A 44 10.93 -5.48 1.90
C TYR A 44 12.28 -5.25 2.58
N PHE A 45 13.37 -5.44 1.84
CA PHE A 45 14.75 -5.20 2.25
C PHE A 45 15.30 -3.93 1.56
N PRO A 46 15.32 -2.77 2.25
CA PRO A 46 15.70 -1.49 1.64
C PRO A 46 17.10 -1.48 1.04
N ASP A 47 18.08 -2.06 1.76
CA ASP A 47 19.50 -2.06 1.36
C ASP A 47 19.75 -2.93 0.12
N LEU A 48 18.96 -3.99 -0.04
CA LEU A 48 19.04 -4.91 -1.17
C LEU A 48 18.12 -4.51 -2.32
N LYS A 49 17.22 -3.53 -2.11
CA LYS A 49 16.10 -3.23 -3.00
C LYS A 49 15.39 -4.51 -3.44
N ALA A 50 15.04 -5.34 -2.46
CA ALA A 50 14.47 -6.66 -2.70
C ALA A 50 13.16 -6.82 -1.93
N ILE A 51 12.19 -7.47 -2.55
CA ILE A 51 10.94 -7.91 -1.91
C ILE A 51 11.01 -9.43 -1.82
N ALA A 52 10.97 -9.98 -0.62
CA ALA A 52 10.76 -11.40 -0.42
C ALA A 52 9.26 -11.66 -0.19
N ILE A 53 8.70 -12.58 -0.96
CA ILE A 53 7.28 -12.96 -0.86
C ILE A 53 7.14 -14.47 -0.72
N VAL A 54 6.16 -14.92 0.05
CA VAL A 54 5.86 -16.35 0.18
C VAL A 54 5.36 -16.90 -1.16
N PRO A 55 5.84 -18.08 -1.62
CA PRO A 55 5.37 -18.68 -2.87
C PRO A 55 3.92 -19.16 -2.77
N ASN A 56 3.26 -19.33 -3.93
CA ASN A 56 1.91 -19.88 -4.06
C ASN A 56 0.80 -19.10 -3.34
N LEU A 57 0.98 -17.80 -3.11
CA LEU A 57 -0.10 -16.93 -2.68
C LEU A 57 -1.16 -16.79 -3.78
N ASP A 58 -2.41 -16.55 -3.39
CA ASP A 58 -3.43 -16.20 -4.36
C ASP A 58 -3.06 -14.88 -5.06
N PHE A 59 -3.53 -14.71 -6.29
CA PHE A 59 -3.18 -13.57 -7.13
C PHE A 59 -3.50 -12.22 -6.47
N ARG A 60 -4.62 -12.13 -5.75
CA ARG A 60 -5.09 -10.89 -5.12
C ARG A 60 -4.17 -10.52 -3.95
N GLU A 61 -3.88 -11.49 -3.09
CA GLU A 61 -2.98 -11.33 -1.96
C GLU A 61 -1.55 -11.01 -2.43
N ARG A 62 -1.03 -11.75 -3.41
CA ARG A 62 0.31 -11.49 -3.98
C ARG A 62 0.43 -10.04 -4.48
N ASN A 63 -0.54 -9.58 -5.26
CA ASN A 63 -0.50 -8.25 -5.85
C ASN A 63 -0.59 -7.15 -4.81
N TYR A 64 -1.45 -7.33 -3.80
CA TYR A 64 -1.52 -6.42 -2.66
C TYR A 64 -0.18 -6.31 -1.93
N LEU A 65 0.44 -7.45 -1.59
CA LEU A 65 1.69 -7.48 -0.84
C LEU A 65 2.84 -6.84 -1.63
N ILE A 66 2.95 -7.09 -2.94
CA ILE A 66 3.96 -6.44 -3.77
C ILE A 66 3.71 -4.93 -3.85
N ALA A 67 2.46 -4.49 -4.04
CA ALA A 67 2.13 -3.07 -4.08
C ALA A 67 2.44 -2.37 -2.74
N HIS A 68 2.17 -3.02 -1.61
CA HIS A 68 2.51 -2.56 -0.27
C HIS A 68 4.02 -2.40 -0.10
N ALA A 69 4.79 -3.42 -0.46
CA ALA A 69 6.24 -3.42 -0.44
C ALA A 69 6.86 -2.33 -1.34
N LEU A 70 6.27 -2.12 -2.53
CA LEU A 70 6.63 -0.99 -3.40
C LEU A 70 6.33 0.35 -2.76
N GLY A 71 5.22 0.46 -2.01
CA GLY A 71 4.94 1.62 -1.16
C GLY A 71 6.10 1.92 -0.21
N HIS A 72 6.62 0.91 0.48
CA HIS A 72 7.82 1.07 1.30
C HIS A 72 9.04 1.53 0.50
N HIS A 73 9.34 0.88 -0.63
CA HIS A 73 10.47 1.26 -1.48
C HIS A 73 10.41 2.72 -1.95
N LEU A 74 9.23 3.15 -2.37
CA LEU A 74 9.02 4.44 -3.03
C LEU A 74 8.89 5.59 -2.04
N LEU A 75 8.44 5.34 -0.82
CA LEU A 75 8.18 6.38 0.18
C LEU A 75 9.25 6.42 1.28
N HIS A 76 9.82 5.27 1.65
CA HIS A 76 10.58 5.10 2.89
C HIS A 76 12.03 4.67 2.65
N ARG A 77 12.76 5.38 1.77
CA ARG A 77 14.13 5.03 1.34
C ARG A 77 15.20 5.07 2.44
N ILE A 78 14.91 5.62 3.62
CA ILE A 78 15.90 5.75 4.69
C ILE A 78 15.78 4.54 5.63
N GLY A 79 16.79 3.67 5.56
CA GLY A 79 16.94 2.47 6.37
C GLY A 79 17.33 2.76 7.83
N LEU A 80 17.55 1.66 8.55
CA LEU A 80 17.83 1.49 9.99
C LEU A 80 18.70 2.56 10.68
N TYR A 81 19.50 3.33 9.95
CA TYR A 81 20.38 4.38 10.48
C TYR A 81 19.61 5.55 11.10
N GLN A 82 18.50 5.99 10.52
CA GLN A 82 17.70 7.07 11.12
C GLN A 82 16.90 6.57 12.33
N ASP A 83 16.41 5.33 12.26
CA ASP A 83 15.79 4.65 13.40
C ASP A 83 16.82 4.48 14.55
N TYR A 84 18.11 4.25 14.24
CA TYR A 84 19.22 4.21 15.19
C TYR A 84 19.56 5.58 15.81
N ILE A 85 19.56 6.66 15.02
CA ILE A 85 19.75 8.03 15.54
C ILE A 85 18.60 8.42 16.48
N ASN A 86 17.36 8.10 16.10
CA ASN A 86 16.17 8.36 16.93
C ASN A 86 16.21 7.60 18.26
N LEU A 87 16.77 6.39 18.29
CA LEU A 87 17.04 5.58 19.49
C LEU A 87 18.04 6.23 20.45
N HIS A 88 19.01 6.96 19.91
CA HIS A 88 20.08 7.60 20.68
C HIS A 88 19.66 8.95 21.27
N GLU A 89 18.79 9.71 20.60
CA GLU A 89 18.37 11.05 21.05
C GLU A 89 17.20 11.05 22.06
N ASN A 90 16.27 10.09 21.99
CA ASN A 90 15.02 10.13 22.77
C ASN A 90 14.97 9.19 23.99
N GLY A 91 16.08 8.50 24.31
CA GLY A 91 16.15 7.48 25.37
C GLY A 91 15.34 6.21 25.04
N LEU A 92 15.63 5.08 25.70
CA LEU A 92 15.12 3.76 25.28
C LEU A 92 13.58 3.68 25.20
N LEU A 93 12.86 4.26 26.16
CA LEU A 93 11.39 4.20 26.23
C LEU A 93 10.72 5.15 25.24
N GLY A 94 11.17 6.41 25.16
CA GLY A 94 10.67 7.39 24.20
C GLY A 94 10.95 6.98 22.76
N SER A 95 12.09 6.35 22.51
CA SER A 95 12.44 5.82 21.19
C SER A 95 11.64 4.58 20.79
N LEU A 96 11.20 3.75 21.75
CA LEU A 96 10.29 2.64 21.49
C LEU A 96 8.90 3.13 21.10
N GLU A 97 8.37 4.16 21.75
CA GLU A 97 7.06 4.73 21.42
C GLU A 97 7.09 5.51 20.10
N ILE A 98 8.11 6.37 19.90
CA ILE A 98 8.33 7.08 18.63
C ILE A 98 8.55 6.08 17.50
N GLY A 99 9.37 5.04 17.72
CA GLY A 99 9.60 3.98 16.75
C GLY A 99 8.33 3.21 16.37
N ARG A 100 7.46 2.90 17.35
CA ARG A 100 6.16 2.26 17.08
C ARG A 100 5.21 3.17 16.31
N SER A 101 5.14 4.45 16.67
CA SER A 101 4.29 5.45 15.99
C SER A 101 4.75 5.67 14.56
N GLU A 102 6.06 5.77 14.35
CA GLU A 102 6.66 5.95 13.04
C GLU A 102 6.52 4.71 12.15
N LEU A 103 6.70 3.50 12.72
CA LEU A 103 6.40 2.25 12.01
C LEU A 103 4.93 2.20 11.60
N ALA A 104 4.00 2.47 12.52
CA ALA A 104 2.57 2.50 12.23
C ALA A 104 2.18 3.58 11.21
N ARG A 105 2.94 4.68 11.12
CA ARG A 105 2.80 5.68 10.06
C ARG A 105 3.27 5.13 8.73
N LYS A 106 4.48 4.54 8.68
CA LYS A 106 5.07 3.97 7.46
C LYS A 106 4.20 2.86 6.87
N GLU A 107 3.69 1.95 7.70
CA GLU A 107 2.75 0.89 7.29
C GLU A 107 1.46 1.47 6.71
N ARG A 108 0.84 2.46 7.39
CA ARG A 108 -0.36 3.13 6.87
C ARG A 108 -0.12 3.86 5.56
N GLU A 109 1.06 4.43 5.38
CA GLU A 109 1.43 5.11 4.14
C GLU A 109 1.67 4.14 2.98
N ALA A 110 2.25 2.96 3.26
CA ALA A 110 2.38 1.87 2.30
C ALA A 110 1.00 1.28 1.92
N ASP A 111 0.12 1.06 2.90
CA ASP A 111 -1.28 0.66 2.70
C ASP A 111 -2.03 1.68 1.82
N LEU A 112 -1.88 2.97 2.12
CA LEU A 112 -2.50 4.06 1.36
C LEU A 112 -1.99 4.07 -0.09
N PHE A 113 -0.69 3.88 -0.29
CA PHE A 113 -0.11 3.74 -1.62
C PHE A 113 -0.69 2.55 -2.37
N ALA A 114 -0.68 1.36 -1.78
CA ALA A 114 -1.19 0.14 -2.40
C ALA A 114 -2.66 0.27 -2.77
N ALA A 115 -3.48 0.86 -1.89
CA ALA A 115 -4.90 1.08 -2.14
C ALA A 115 -5.13 2.00 -3.36
N TYR A 116 -4.45 3.14 -3.45
CA TYR A 116 -4.63 4.08 -4.57
C TYR A 116 -3.99 3.58 -5.86
N PHE A 117 -2.96 2.76 -5.77
CA PHE A 117 -2.26 2.20 -6.92
C PHE A 117 -3.04 1.04 -7.54
N LEU A 118 -3.55 0.09 -6.73
CA LEU A 118 -4.32 -1.05 -7.21
C LEU A 118 -5.79 -0.72 -7.48
N ILE A 119 -6.36 0.26 -6.76
CA ILE A 119 -7.74 0.73 -6.93
C ILE A 119 -7.69 2.22 -7.32
N PRO A 120 -7.27 2.52 -8.55
CA PRO A 120 -7.07 3.88 -9.04
C PRO A 120 -8.38 4.65 -9.09
N GLU A 121 -8.31 5.93 -8.74
CA GLU A 121 -9.49 6.79 -8.65
C GLU A 121 -10.24 6.94 -9.98
N GLU A 122 -9.51 6.95 -11.09
CA GLU A 122 -10.09 7.03 -12.44
C GLU A 122 -11.00 5.85 -12.78
N ARG A 123 -10.72 4.66 -12.25
CA ARG A 123 -11.59 3.48 -12.43
C ARG A 123 -12.63 3.38 -11.32
N LEU A 124 -12.27 3.73 -10.09
CA LEU A 124 -13.17 3.63 -8.94
C LEU A 124 -14.37 4.56 -9.06
N ASN A 125 -14.15 5.84 -9.39
CA ASN A 125 -15.22 6.84 -9.37
C ASN A 125 -16.38 6.52 -10.32
N PRO A 126 -16.15 6.06 -11.57
CA PRO A 126 -17.21 5.56 -12.42
C PRO A 126 -18.01 4.43 -11.78
N ILE A 127 -17.34 3.40 -11.23
CA ILE A 127 -18.01 2.25 -10.60
C ILE A 127 -18.93 2.68 -9.46
N LEU A 128 -18.49 3.63 -8.62
CA LEU A 128 -19.30 4.15 -7.51
C LEU A 128 -20.56 4.91 -7.97
N ALA A 129 -20.58 5.39 -9.22
CA ALA A 129 -21.71 6.08 -9.80
C ALA A 129 -22.74 5.13 -10.42
N GLU A 130 -22.36 3.88 -10.72
CA GLU A 130 -23.23 2.91 -11.39
C GLU A 130 -24.30 2.32 -10.47
N ASP A 131 -25.52 2.16 -11.00
CA ASP A 131 -26.66 1.64 -10.25
C ASP A 131 -26.44 0.18 -9.82
N TRP A 132 -25.88 -0.66 -10.68
CA TRP A 132 -25.59 -2.07 -10.36
C TRP A 132 -24.65 -2.23 -9.16
N PHE A 133 -23.71 -1.30 -8.97
CA PHE A 133 -22.80 -1.31 -7.83
C PHE A 133 -23.53 -0.82 -6.57
N ARG A 134 -24.32 0.25 -6.68
CA ARG A 134 -25.09 0.82 -5.56
C ARG A 134 -26.11 -0.15 -5.00
N GLU A 135 -26.73 -0.93 -5.87
CA GLU A 135 -27.72 -1.95 -5.54
C GLU A 135 -27.09 -3.29 -5.13
N SER A 136 -25.76 -3.43 -5.22
CA SER A 136 -25.07 -4.66 -4.83
C SER A 136 -25.29 -4.98 -3.34
N PRO A 137 -25.65 -6.23 -3.00
CA PRO A 137 -25.84 -6.65 -1.61
C PRO A 137 -24.52 -6.59 -0.81
N ASN A 138 -23.38 -6.66 -1.48
CA ASN A 138 -22.06 -6.52 -0.86
C ASN A 138 -21.10 -5.75 -1.77
N GLN A 139 -21.09 -4.43 -1.60
CA GLN A 139 -20.23 -3.51 -2.34
C GLN A 139 -18.74 -3.77 -2.13
N ILE A 140 -18.31 -4.24 -0.95
CA ILE A 140 -16.89 -4.52 -0.67
C ILE A 140 -16.41 -5.72 -1.48
N THR A 141 -17.14 -6.83 -1.43
CA THR A 141 -16.82 -8.02 -2.23
C THR A 141 -16.85 -7.70 -3.72
N THR A 142 -17.87 -6.96 -4.15
CA THR A 142 -18.00 -6.51 -5.54
C THR A 142 -16.78 -5.72 -6.00
N LEU A 143 -16.31 -4.78 -5.17
CA LEU A 143 -15.14 -3.96 -5.48
C LEU A 143 -13.85 -4.80 -5.47
N ALA A 144 -13.71 -5.70 -4.51
CA ALA A 144 -12.57 -6.60 -4.40
C ALA A 144 -12.44 -7.50 -5.64
N GLU A 145 -13.56 -7.98 -6.17
CA GLU A 145 -13.62 -8.77 -7.40
C GLU A 145 -13.30 -7.92 -8.64
N GLU A 146 -13.91 -6.74 -8.79
CA GLU A 146 -13.69 -5.85 -9.94
C GLU A 146 -12.22 -5.41 -10.08
N PHE A 147 -11.55 -5.17 -8.95
CA PHE A 147 -10.14 -4.77 -8.93
C PHE A 147 -9.17 -5.94 -8.74
N GLN A 148 -9.66 -7.17 -8.53
CA GLN A 148 -8.84 -8.36 -8.22
C GLN A 148 -7.89 -8.13 -7.04
N VAL A 149 -8.43 -7.63 -5.92
CA VAL A 149 -7.72 -7.32 -4.68
C VAL A 149 -8.39 -7.99 -3.47
N PRO A 150 -7.70 -8.10 -2.31
CA PRO A 150 -8.35 -8.57 -1.09
C PRO A 150 -9.46 -7.61 -0.62
N GLU A 151 -10.52 -8.16 -0.01
CA GLU A 151 -11.64 -7.35 0.51
C GLU A 151 -11.20 -6.31 1.55
N GLU A 152 -10.18 -6.63 2.34
CA GLU A 152 -9.61 -5.69 3.30
C GLU A 152 -9.06 -4.44 2.60
N LEU A 153 -8.35 -4.60 1.47
CA LEU A 153 -7.82 -3.47 0.70
C LEU A 153 -8.95 -2.64 0.09
N ALA A 154 -9.99 -3.29 -0.45
CA ALA A 154 -11.17 -2.61 -0.97
C ALA A 154 -11.86 -1.78 0.11
N ARG A 155 -11.99 -2.30 1.33
CA ARG A 155 -12.51 -1.58 2.49
C ARG A 155 -11.64 -0.38 2.87
N LYS A 156 -10.33 -0.60 3.05
CA LYS A 156 -9.34 0.47 3.35
C LYS A 156 -9.40 1.59 2.30
N ARG A 157 -9.53 1.24 1.01
CA ARG A 157 -9.60 2.22 -0.08
C ARG A 157 -10.79 3.18 0.04
N LEU A 158 -11.96 2.66 0.40
CA LEU A 158 -13.16 3.47 0.61
C LEU A 158 -13.04 4.31 1.89
N GLU A 159 -12.49 3.75 2.97
CA GLU A 159 -12.20 4.49 4.20
C GLU A 159 -11.26 5.67 3.94
N PHE A 160 -10.16 5.44 3.22
CA PHE A 160 -9.25 6.51 2.81
C PHE A 160 -9.97 7.57 1.99
N LYS A 161 -10.80 7.18 1.00
CA LYS A 161 -11.56 8.15 0.20
C LYS A 161 -12.48 9.02 1.06
N ASN A 162 -13.17 8.44 2.03
CA ASN A 162 -14.06 9.16 2.93
C ASN A 162 -13.30 10.14 3.82
N ILE A 163 -12.15 9.73 4.37
CA ILE A 163 -11.28 10.61 5.18
C ILE A 163 -10.83 11.83 4.36
N PHE A 164 -10.37 11.62 3.11
CA PHE A 164 -9.96 12.75 2.26
C PHE A 164 -11.13 13.64 1.84
N THR A 165 -12.30 13.05 1.61
CA THR A 165 -13.51 13.82 1.28
C THR A 165 -13.90 14.72 2.44
N LEU A 166 -13.96 14.20 3.67
CA LEU A 166 -14.30 14.97 4.88
C LEU A 166 -13.27 16.08 5.19
N ASN A 167 -11.98 15.81 5.00
CA ASN A 167 -10.93 16.80 5.24
C ASN A 167 -10.97 17.95 4.22
N ASN A 168 -11.41 17.69 2.99
CA ASN A 168 -11.58 18.73 1.96
C ASN A 168 -12.82 19.62 2.19
N TYR A 169 -13.80 19.17 2.98
CA TYR A 169 -14.96 19.98 3.40
C TYR A 169 -14.74 20.70 4.75
N SER A 170 -13.62 20.47 5.43
CA SER A 170 -13.30 21.08 6.74
C SER A 170 -12.40 22.33 6.63
N VAL A 171 -12.14 22.81 5.41
CA VAL A 171 -11.43 24.06 5.14
C VAL A 171 -12.41 25.02 4.46
N CYS A 172 -13.31 25.60 5.24
CA CYS A 172 -14.15 26.75 4.89
C CYS A 172 -14.20 27.68 6.11
#